data_AF-A0A7W9EW91-F1
#
_entry.id   AF-A0A7W9EW91-F1
#
_cell.length_a   1.000
_cell.length_b   1.000
_cell.length_c   1.000
_cell.angle_alpha   90.00
_cell.angle_beta   90.00
_cell.angle_gamma   90.00
#
_symmetry.space_group_name_H-M   'P 1'
#
loop_
_entity.id
_entity.type
_entity.pdbx_description
1 polymer ?
#
loop_
_entity_poly.entity_id
_entity_poly.type
_entity_poly.pdbx_seq_one_letter_code
_entity_poly.pdbx_strand_id
1 'polypeptide(L)'
;MSDGAPVDERNAIDVLEELLCGIAGGGTPNRSQANTYSNCRSDLLQSRAKALLPGFLYQCLTVFKFREFINLYDPDPSLRQAFVRRAMERCRAMLGANTSAAAVEPARARPADPSDPQQWMR
;
A
#
# COMPACT_ATOMS: atom_id res chain seq x y z
N MET A 1 -23.51 10.98 10.46
CA MET A 1 -22.89 10.05 9.50
C MET A 1 -22.38 10.92 8.37
N SER A 2 -21.13 11.37 8.46
CA SER A 2 -20.56 12.24 7.42
C SER A 2 -20.13 11.37 6.25
N ASP A 3 -20.80 11.59 5.13
CA ASP A 3 -20.45 11.07 3.80
C ASP A 3 -19.07 11.63 3.44
N GLY A 4 -18.02 10.92 3.87
CA GLY A 4 -16.65 11.28 3.62
C GLY A 4 -16.33 10.99 2.16
N ALA A 5 -16.00 12.03 1.40
CA ALA A 5 -15.54 11.89 0.03
C ALA A 5 -14.54 10.73 -0.09
N PRO A 6 -14.66 9.87 -1.11
CA PRO A 6 -13.78 8.72 -1.26
C PRO A 6 -12.33 9.23 -1.27
N VAL A 7 -11.54 8.77 -0.30
CA VAL A 7 -10.10 9.02 -0.25
C VAL A 7 -9.53 8.61 -1.59
N ASP A 8 -8.92 9.54 -2.32
CA ASP A 8 -8.20 9.22 -3.55
C ASP A 8 -6.87 8.54 -3.16
N GLU A 9 -6.96 7.22 -2.93
CA GLU A 9 -5.84 6.36 -2.53
C GLU A 9 -4.67 6.47 -3.51
N ARG A 10 -4.96 6.66 -4.80
CA ARG A 10 -3.94 6.77 -5.84
C ARG A 10 -3.18 8.08 -5.71
N ASN A 11 -3.91 9.19 -5.60
CA ASN A 11 -3.29 10.48 -5.37
C ASN A 11 -2.49 10.50 -4.05
N ALA A 12 -3.01 9.92 -2.98
CA ALA A 12 -2.30 9.83 -1.70
C ALA A 12 -1.01 9.00 -1.79
N ILE A 13 -1.01 7.91 -2.56
CA ILE A 13 0.18 7.09 -2.84
C ILE A 13 1.21 7.88 -3.64
N ASP A 14 0.80 8.56 -4.71
CA ASP A 14 1.71 9.28 -5.61
C ASP A 14 2.38 10.45 -4.89
N VAL A 15 1.61 11.26 -4.15
CA VAL A 15 2.13 12.37 -3.33
C VAL A 15 3.07 11.85 -2.24
N LEU A 16 2.73 10.73 -1.60
CA LEU A 16 3.57 10.14 -0.57
C LEU A 16 4.87 9.58 -1.15
N GLU A 17 4.83 8.91 -2.30
CA GLU A 17 6.01 8.38 -2.97
C GLU A 17 6.99 9.49 -3.36
N GLU A 18 6.50 10.58 -3.98
CA GLU A 18 7.31 11.73 -4.36
C GLU A 18 8.01 12.34 -3.13
N LEU A 19 7.24 12.58 -2.07
CA LEU A 19 7.76 13.12 -0.82
C LEU A 19 8.87 12.22 -0.23
N LEU A 20 8.61 10.92 -0.13
CA LEU A 20 9.55 9.97 0.45
C LEU A 20 10.80 9.80 -0.41
N CYS A 21 10.68 9.86 -1.73
CA CYS A 21 11.83 9.85 -2.65
C CYS A 21 12.69 11.11 -2.48
N GLY A 22 12.09 12.28 -2.30
CA GLY A 22 12.81 13.52 -2.03
C GLY A 22 13.65 13.44 -0.74
N ILE A 23 13.09 12.83 0.31
CA ILE A 23 13.79 12.64 1.59
C ILE A 23 14.87 11.56 1.48
N ALA A 24 14.56 10.44 0.84
CA ALA A 24 15.51 9.36 0.56
C ALA A 24 16.70 9.85 -0.27
N GLY A 25 16.49 10.84 -1.13
CA GLY A 25 17.52 11.55 -1.89
C GLY A 25 18.42 12.49 -1.07
N GLY A 26 18.19 12.62 0.24
CA GLY A 26 18.96 13.49 1.14
C GLY A 26 18.25 14.79 1.53
N GLY A 27 17.01 15.02 1.06
CA GLY A 27 16.21 16.18 1.43
C GLY A 27 15.93 16.24 2.94
N THR A 28 16.05 17.44 3.52
CA THR A 28 15.65 17.68 4.91
C THR A 28 14.17 18.08 4.94
N PRO A 29 13.30 17.32 5.61
CA PRO A 29 11.88 17.61 5.64
C PRO A 29 11.58 18.89 6.43
N ASN A 30 10.63 19.68 5.92
CA ASN A 30 10.11 20.88 6.59
C ASN A 30 8.70 20.65 7.14
N ARG A 31 8.13 21.69 7.79
CA ARG A 31 6.80 21.62 8.41
C ARG A 31 5.69 21.28 7.42
N SER A 32 5.74 21.85 6.20
CA SER A 32 4.74 21.57 5.16
C SER A 32 4.76 20.10 4.79
N GLN A 33 5.96 19.55 4.54
CA GLN A 33 6.17 18.15 4.22
C GLN A 33 5.76 17.20 5.37
N ALA A 34 5.94 17.61 6.63
CA ALA A 34 5.48 16.85 7.78
C ALA A 34 3.94 16.74 7.82
N ASN A 35 3.24 17.82 7.46
CA ASN A 35 1.78 17.81 7.34
C ASN A 35 1.34 16.92 6.17
N THR A 36 1.95 17.07 4.99
CA THR A 36 1.67 16.22 3.82
C THR A 36 1.83 14.74 4.16
N TYR A 37 2.95 14.36 4.79
CA TYR A 37 3.20 13.00 5.24
C TYR A 37 2.08 12.50 6.16
N SER A 38 1.72 13.29 7.16
CA SER A 38 0.72 12.91 8.18
C SER A 38 -0.67 12.71 7.56
N ASN A 39 -1.05 13.57 6.61
CA ASN A 39 -2.32 13.49 5.89
C ASN A 39 -2.35 12.23 5.00
N CYS A 40 -1.40 12.09 4.07
CA CYS A 40 -1.33 10.93 3.18
C CYS A 40 -1.26 9.61 3.96
N ARG A 41 -0.46 9.56 5.02
CA ARG A 41 -0.37 8.37 5.87
C ARG A 41 -1.70 8.05 6.55
N SER A 42 -2.40 9.05 7.10
CA SER A 42 -3.67 8.84 7.79
C SER A 42 -4.75 8.38 6.83
N ASP A 43 -4.83 9.02 5.66
CA ASP A 43 -5.74 8.66 4.58
C ASP A 43 -5.53 7.21 4.14
N LEU A 44 -4.27 6.82 3.90
CA LEU A 44 -3.93 5.46 3.49
C LEU A 44 -4.19 4.43 4.59
N LEU A 45 -3.92 4.75 5.86
CA LEU A 45 -4.18 3.84 6.99
C LEU A 45 -5.66 3.68 7.32
N GLN A 46 -6.52 4.63 6.92
CA GLN A 46 -7.97 4.54 7.04
C GLN A 46 -8.63 3.93 5.80
N SER A 47 -7.91 3.88 4.69
CA SER A 47 -8.36 3.30 3.44
C SER A 47 -8.31 1.77 3.42
N ARG A 48 -8.91 1.16 2.39
CA ARG A 48 -8.78 -0.29 2.14
C ARG A 48 -7.36 -0.70 1.76
N ALA A 49 -6.51 0.25 1.34
CA ALA A 49 -5.10 0.02 1.05
C ALA A 49 -4.27 -0.32 2.30
N LYS A 50 -4.78 -0.08 3.51
CA LYS A 50 -4.06 -0.26 4.79
C LYS A 50 -3.23 -1.54 4.82
N ALA A 51 -3.85 -2.71 4.59
CA ALA A 51 -3.18 -4.01 4.68
C ALA A 51 -2.03 -4.20 3.69
N LEU A 52 -1.94 -3.35 2.67
CA LEU A 52 -0.94 -3.40 1.60
C LEU A 52 0.22 -2.44 1.82
N LEU A 53 0.12 -1.55 2.82
CA LEU A 53 1.10 -0.50 3.04
C LEU A 53 2.43 -1.06 3.55
N PRO A 54 3.58 -0.46 3.17
CA PRO A 54 4.88 -0.90 3.66
C PRO A 54 5.01 -0.72 5.17
N GLY A 55 5.73 -1.62 5.83
CA GLY A 55 5.90 -1.61 7.29
C GLY A 55 6.43 -0.29 7.85
N PHE A 56 7.28 0.42 7.09
CA PHE A 56 7.82 1.70 7.53
C PHE A 56 6.73 2.78 7.68
N LEU A 57 5.60 2.69 6.96
CA LEU A 57 4.47 3.62 7.16
C LEU A 57 3.76 3.39 8.49
N TYR A 58 3.85 2.19 9.07
CA TYR A 58 3.34 1.92 10.40
C TYR A 58 4.30 2.40 11.49
N GLN A 59 5.59 2.15 11.29
CA GLN A 59 6.64 2.43 12.27
C GLN A 59 7.04 3.90 12.31
N CYS A 60 7.13 4.56 11.15
CA CYS A 60 7.49 5.95 11.05
C CYS A 60 6.24 6.81 11.27
N LEU A 61 6.01 7.25 12.50
CA LEU A 61 4.86 8.12 12.80
C LEU A 61 5.02 9.52 12.19
N THR A 62 6.26 9.92 11.89
CA THR A 62 6.58 11.23 11.31
C THR A 62 7.55 11.09 10.15
N VAL A 63 7.54 12.10 9.28
CA VAL A 63 8.48 12.23 8.17
C VAL A 63 9.95 12.29 8.64
N PHE A 64 10.18 12.82 9.85
CA PHE A 64 11.51 12.88 10.46
C PHE A 64 12.01 11.50 10.88
N LYS A 65 11.13 10.66 11.43
CA LYS A 65 11.44 9.25 11.73
C LYS A 65 11.70 8.44 10.47
N PHE A 66 10.96 8.71 9.39
CA PHE A 66 11.28 8.12 8.11
C PHE A 66 12.67 8.53 7.61
N ARG A 67 13.05 9.81 7.74
CA ARG A 67 14.41 10.28 7.38
C ARG A 67 15.51 9.55 8.17
N GLU A 68 15.34 9.42 9.48
CA GLU A 68 16.28 8.67 10.33
C GLU A 68 16.38 7.21 9.85
N PHE A 69 15.25 6.55 9.65
CA PHE A 69 15.17 5.17 9.16
C PHE A 69 15.87 4.99 7.81
N ILE A 70 15.53 5.80 6.80
CA ILE A 70 16.03 5.60 5.45
C ILE A 70 17.51 5.94 5.33
N ASN A 71 18.03 6.86 6.14
CA ASN A 71 19.48 7.16 6.18
C ASN A 71 20.33 6.01 6.76
N LEU A 72 19.72 5.11 7.54
CA LEU A 72 20.37 3.90 8.03
C LEU A 72 20.27 2.72 7.06
N TYR A 73 19.40 2.82 6.04
CA TYR A 73 19.16 1.73 5.10
C TYR A 73 20.34 1.49 4.17
N ASP A 74 20.86 2.56 3.55
CA ASP A 74 21.97 2.50 2.60
C ASP A 74 22.64 3.89 2.47
N PRO A 75 23.97 3.99 2.35
CA PRO A 75 24.64 5.27 2.11
C PRO A 75 24.24 5.91 0.75
N ASP A 76 23.96 5.11 -0.27
CA ASP A 76 23.62 5.59 -1.62
C ASP A 76 22.18 6.14 -1.66
N PRO A 77 21.98 7.45 -1.97
CA PRO A 77 20.65 8.03 -2.17
C PRO A 77 19.82 7.33 -3.25
N SER A 78 20.45 6.85 -4.32
CA SER A 78 19.76 6.18 -5.42
C SER A 78 19.18 4.83 -5.00
N LEU A 79 19.90 4.06 -4.17
CA LEU A 79 19.39 2.80 -3.62
C LEU A 79 18.24 3.02 -2.63
N ARG A 80 18.33 4.08 -1.81
CA ARG A 80 17.23 4.49 -0.91
C ARG A 80 15.97 4.89 -1.68
N GLN A 81 16.11 5.66 -2.76
CA GLN A 81 14.98 6.02 -3.62
C GLN A 81 14.38 4.80 -4.33
N ALA A 82 15.22 3.88 -4.82
CA ALA A 82 14.76 2.65 -5.44
C ALA A 82 13.96 1.77 -4.45
N PHE A 83 14.40 1.69 -3.18
CA PHE A 83 13.67 1.02 -2.12
C PHE A 83 12.26 1.60 -1.94
N VAL A 84 12.14 2.93 -1.86
CA VAL A 84 10.84 3.62 -1.73
C VAL A 84 9.94 3.31 -2.92
N ARG A 85 10.42 3.52 -4.15
CA ARG A 85 9.66 3.28 -5.38
C ARG A 85 9.15 1.84 -5.45
N ARG A 86 10.02 0.86 -5.18
CA ARG A 86 9.65 -0.56 -5.20
C ARG A 86 8.62 -0.92 -4.12
N ALA A 87 8.70 -0.30 -2.95
CA ALA A 87 7.72 -0.51 -1.89
C ALA A 87 6.34 0.05 -2.29
N MET A 88 6.30 1.25 -2.87
CA MET A 88 5.07 1.91 -3.28
C MET A 88 4.44 1.29 -4.55
N GLU A 89 5.26 0.83 -5.50
CA GLU A 89 4.83 0.10 -6.70
C GLU A 89 4.04 -1.17 -6.33
N ARG A 90 4.49 -1.91 -5.31
CA ARG A 90 3.75 -3.08 -4.80
C ARG A 90 2.36 -2.69 -4.29
N CYS A 91 2.25 -1.59 -3.57
CA CYS A 91 0.96 -1.08 -3.10
C CYS A 91 0.03 -0.75 -4.28
N ARG A 92 0.56 -0.07 -5.31
CA ARG A 92 -0.19 0.26 -6.53
C ARG A 92 -0.67 -0.98 -7.29
N ALA A 93 0.22 -1.95 -7.49
CA ALA A 93 -0.10 -3.20 -8.18
C ALA A 93 -1.21 -3.98 -7.46
N MET A 94 -1.14 -4.07 -6.13
CA MET A 94 -2.13 -4.80 -5.34
C MET A 94 -3.49 -4.07 -5.28
N LEU A 95 -3.50 -2.73 -5.27
CA LEU A 95 -4.75 -1.97 -5.40
C LEU A 95 -5.40 -2.15 -6.78
N GLY A 96 -4.60 -2.17 -7.85
CA GLY A 96 -5.08 -2.48 -9.21
C GLY A 96 -5.64 -3.90 -9.33
N ALA A 97 -4.93 -4.89 -8.78
CA ALA A 97 -5.35 -6.28 -8.80
C ALA A 97 -6.64 -6.53 -8.00
N ASN A 98 -6.79 -5.93 -6.80
CA ASN A 98 -8.01 -6.06 -6.00
C ASN A 98 -9.22 -5.38 -6.64
N THR A 99 -9.00 -4.33 -7.45
CA THR A 99 -10.08 -3.70 -8.23
C THR A 99 -10.49 -4.58 -9.41
N SER A 100 -9.55 -5.31 -10.01
CA SER A 100 -9.81 -6.22 -11.13
C SER A 100 -10.34 -7.60 -10.71
N ALA A 101 -9.98 -8.08 -9.51
CA ALA A 101 -10.43 -9.36 -8.97
C ALA A 101 -11.92 -9.36 -8.57
N ALA A 102 -12.55 -8.19 -8.42
CA ALA A 102 -14.00 -8.08 -8.27
C ALA A 102 -14.77 -8.40 -9.56
N ALA A 103 -14.09 -8.56 -10.71
CA ALA A 103 -14.71 -8.84 -12.00
C ALA A 103 -14.52 -10.29 -12.49
N VAL A 104 -13.96 -11.19 -11.67
CA VAL A 104 -13.81 -12.60 -12.04
C VAL A 104 -14.11 -13.50 -10.85
N GLU A 105 -15.40 -13.79 -10.63
CA GLU A 105 -15.77 -15.13 -10.18
C GLU A 105 -15.66 -16.04 -11.39
N PRO A 106 -14.68 -16.97 -11.47
CA PRO A 106 -14.97 -18.20 -12.18
C PRO A 106 -15.82 -19.03 -11.22
N ALA A 107 -17.10 -19.17 -11.55
CA ALA A 107 -17.93 -20.22 -11.01
C ALA A 107 -17.26 -21.57 -11.31
N ARG A 108 -16.37 -22.01 -10.42
CA ARG A 108 -15.87 -23.38 -10.43
C ARG A 108 -17.02 -24.23 -9.91
N ALA A 109 -17.80 -24.76 -10.86
CA ALA A 109 -18.62 -25.94 -10.62
C ALA A 109 -17.75 -26.96 -9.85
N ARG A 110 -18.17 -27.28 -8.62
CA ARG A 110 -17.57 -28.39 -7.88
C ARG A 110 -17.65 -29.62 -8.78
N PRO A 111 -16.54 -30.33 -9.06
CA PRO A 111 -16.66 -31.69 -9.57
C PRO A 111 -17.45 -32.50 -8.54
N ALA A 112 -18.40 -33.31 -9.02
CA ALA A 112 -19.21 -34.18 -8.18
C ALA A 112 -18.29 -35.07 -7.33
N ASP A 113 -18.64 -35.17 -6.03
CA ASP A 113 -17.92 -35.98 -5.07
C ASP A 113 -18.14 -37.47 -5.39
N PRO A 114 -17.08 -38.27 -5.65
CA PRO A 114 -17.22 -39.71 -5.91
C PRO A 114 -17.63 -40.50 -4.65
N SER A 115 -17.82 -39.86 -3.50
CA SER A 115 -18.19 -40.49 -2.23
C SER A 115 -19.68 -40.45 -1.93
N ASP A 116 -20.54 -40.16 -2.91
CA ASP A 116 -22.00 -40.21 -2.73
C ASP A 116 -22.49 -41.67 -2.65
N PRO A 117 -22.89 -42.17 -1.46
CA PRO A 117 -23.29 -43.56 -1.27
C PRO A 117 -24.63 -43.89 -1.94
N GLN A 118 -25.33 -42.92 -2.55
CA GLN A 118 -26.61 -43.14 -3.22
C GLN A 118 -26.49 -43.81 -4.61
N GLN A 119 -25.30 -43.96 -5.19
CA GLN A 119 -25.13 -44.54 -6.53
C GLN A 119 -25.07 -46.08 -6.60
N TRP A 120 -25.12 -46.80 -5.46
CA TRP A 120 -24.98 -48.26 -5.41
C TRP A 120 -26.31 -49.02 -5.20
N MET A 121 -27.46 -48.34 -5.24
CA MET A 121 -28.79 -48.95 -5.02
C MET A 121 -29.76 -48.75 -6.19
N ARG A 122 -29.29 -48.95 -7.43
CA ARG A 122 -30.16 -49.25 -8.57
C ARG A 122 -29.64 -50.42 -9.37
#